data_AF-A0A919RFJ7-F1
#
_entry.id   AF-A0A919RFJ7-F1
#
_cell.length_a   1.000
_cell.length_b   1.000
_cell.length_c   1.000
_cell.angle_alpha   90.00
_cell.angle_beta   90.00
_cell.angle_gamma   90.00
#
_symmetry.space_group_name_H-M   'P 1'
#
loop_
_entity.id
_entity.type
_entity.pdbx_description
1 polymer ?
#
loop_
_entity_poly.entity_id
_entity_poly.type
_entity_poly.pdbx_seq_one_letter_code
_entity_poly.pdbx_strand_id
1 'polypeptide(L)'
;MALKFPSTAEPDGRPSERARHMRLFAGKGWDRATGRSHVTFGLSYRTTPPEPPGGRRVIPARAGYPNQPLHRVPVRDATVHGTSRHPLRGRPAACPGAERMASETPLVIDWNENYTDEHVDAVAAALRAEGGQWRRLPGDFRSYVRISAIDRAIPGKLGFGRDRYWFVRKERPMGKLAKASLAAAAGLVLAGCGSGGGTGSESGKSTVTLWMYPVIQDTAKNQAFWQKIEKDFEAKNADVDLKIDLQPWEGRQEKVTTALVSKTGFDLVVLGPDQVPQYAQQGTIEALDDVVAPAKASYLPNSLTALTVNGTLYGVPIYQTITAPIFNKKAFADAGVTEIPDTLEELKAAAPKLAAKKVAVLDYPGKPEVSLNQSFYPLLWANGGSVFAADGKSVAFNGPEGVEALQLLVDLKKAGGLPADAASKGNEIEGGPLASGKSALYHAATALQATQLGAAIGEENVGVGLPLEGKKRVAFGIPGGLVLAKHSPNKEAAKKFVNYLSSAEVSADLAKESGFFPARTDAAVAEQSEIAKEFAKSLEFAFPGDTHPQARQVMAALAPHIQSALLGKADAKAALDAAAKEANALLGGG
;
A
#
# COMPACT_ATOMS: atom_id res chain seq x y z
N MET A 1 -30.58 -46.57 -16.44
CA MET A 1 -29.56 -46.54 -17.50
C MET A 1 -28.58 -45.43 -17.14
N ALA A 2 -27.47 -45.77 -16.51
CA ALA A 2 -26.42 -44.83 -16.08
C ALA A 2 -25.24 -44.97 -17.05
N LEU A 3 -24.76 -43.86 -17.61
CA LEU A 3 -23.58 -43.85 -18.48
C LEU A 3 -22.46 -43.06 -17.78
N LYS A 4 -21.40 -43.81 -17.45
CA LYS A 4 -20.09 -43.37 -16.96
C LYS A 4 -19.28 -42.74 -18.10
N PHE A 5 -18.50 -41.72 -17.77
CA PHE A 5 -17.29 -41.33 -18.51
C PHE A 5 -16.07 -41.38 -17.58
N PRO A 6 -14.86 -41.66 -18.11
CA PRO A 6 -13.78 -42.31 -17.39
C PRO A 6 -12.93 -41.37 -16.52
N SER A 7 -12.49 -41.88 -15.37
CA SER A 7 -11.64 -41.22 -14.40
C SER A 7 -10.17 -41.19 -14.84
N THR A 8 -9.50 -40.05 -14.69
CA THR A 8 -8.04 -39.93 -14.75
C THR A 8 -7.36 -40.20 -13.40
N ALA A 9 -7.95 -41.08 -12.57
CA ALA A 9 -7.36 -41.55 -11.32
C ALA A 9 -6.83 -42.98 -11.51
N GLU A 10 -5.71 -43.30 -10.87
CA GLU A 10 -5.32 -44.70 -10.66
C GLU A 10 -6.44 -45.43 -9.87
N PRO A 11 -6.50 -46.79 -9.93
CA PRO A 11 -7.65 -47.58 -9.44
C PRO A 11 -8.03 -47.41 -7.96
N ASP A 12 -7.25 -46.66 -7.18
CA ASP A 12 -7.49 -46.35 -5.77
C ASP A 12 -7.89 -44.89 -5.49
N GLY A 13 -8.17 -44.09 -6.54
CA GLY A 13 -8.68 -42.73 -6.40
C GLY A 13 -7.63 -41.67 -6.07
N ARG A 14 -6.32 -41.96 -6.19
CA ARG A 14 -5.25 -40.99 -5.93
C ARG A 14 -4.85 -40.21 -7.21
N PRO A 15 -4.42 -38.92 -7.09
CA PRO A 15 -3.91 -38.16 -8.23
C PRO A 15 -2.60 -38.74 -8.79
N SER A 16 -2.38 -38.55 -10.10
CA SER A 16 -1.16 -38.98 -10.80
C SER A 16 0.11 -38.34 -10.23
N GLU A 17 1.25 -39.02 -10.41
CA GLU A 17 2.53 -38.65 -9.80
C GLU A 17 3.04 -37.24 -10.22
N ARG A 18 2.71 -36.79 -11.45
CA ARG A 18 3.04 -35.44 -11.93
C ARG A 18 2.19 -34.35 -11.26
N ALA A 19 0.91 -34.60 -10.99
CA ALA A 19 0.03 -33.67 -10.27
C ALA A 19 0.44 -33.49 -8.80
N ARG A 20 1.09 -34.49 -8.20
CA ARG A 20 1.63 -34.40 -6.83
C ARG A 20 2.86 -33.50 -6.74
N HIS A 21 3.68 -33.42 -7.78
CA HIS A 21 4.86 -32.56 -7.80
C HIS A 21 4.52 -31.06 -7.91
N MET A 22 3.41 -30.68 -8.56
CA MET A 22 2.91 -29.29 -8.54
C MET A 22 2.22 -28.93 -7.22
N ARG A 23 1.65 -29.90 -6.49
CA ARG A 23 1.06 -29.68 -5.15
C ARG A 23 2.06 -29.49 -4.01
N LEU A 24 3.34 -29.81 -4.21
CA LEU A 24 4.37 -29.74 -3.17
C LEU A 24 4.65 -28.32 -2.64
N PHE A 25 4.09 -27.28 -3.27
CA PHE A 25 4.18 -25.90 -2.78
C PHE A 25 2.95 -25.42 -1.98
N ALA A 26 1.94 -26.26 -1.72
CA ALA A 26 0.70 -25.78 -1.09
C ALA A 26 0.08 -26.66 0.03
N GLY A 27 0.75 -27.68 0.57
CA GLY A 27 0.14 -28.47 1.64
C GLY A 27 1.11 -29.20 2.58
N LYS A 28 1.14 -28.79 3.86
CA LYS A 28 1.56 -29.69 4.94
C LYS A 28 0.38 -30.61 5.29
N GLY A 29 0.63 -31.91 5.31
CA GLY A 29 -0.36 -32.98 5.34
C GLY A 29 -1.24 -33.02 6.60
N TRP A 30 -2.53 -33.30 6.38
CA TRP A 30 -3.51 -33.75 7.37
C TRP A 30 -4.46 -34.77 6.72
N ASP A 31 -4.83 -35.80 7.47
CA ASP A 31 -5.76 -36.88 7.11
C ASP A 31 -7.22 -36.39 7.20
N ARG A 32 -8.08 -36.76 6.24
CA ARG A 32 -9.45 -36.26 6.05
C ARG A 32 -10.55 -37.20 6.60
N ALA A 33 -10.21 -38.20 7.40
CA ALA A 33 -11.18 -39.19 7.88
C ALA A 33 -12.14 -38.73 9.01
N THR A 34 -12.06 -37.50 9.53
CA THR A 34 -12.99 -37.03 10.57
C THR A 34 -13.61 -35.68 10.19
N GLY A 35 -14.92 -35.66 9.99
CA GLY A 35 -15.65 -34.50 9.48
C GLY A 35 -15.63 -33.30 10.43
N ARG A 36 -15.13 -32.16 9.94
CA ARG A 36 -15.41 -30.80 10.45
C ARG A 36 -15.37 -29.79 9.31
N SER A 37 -16.29 -28.83 9.35
CA SER A 37 -16.44 -27.68 8.44
C SER A 37 -15.35 -26.62 8.67
N HIS A 38 -14.98 -25.92 7.60
CA HIS A 38 -13.99 -24.84 7.62
C HIS A 38 -14.49 -23.62 8.40
N VAL A 39 -13.70 -23.16 9.37
CA VAL A 39 -13.74 -21.79 9.89
C VAL A 39 -12.29 -21.26 9.87
N THR A 40 -12.06 -20.24 9.05
CA THR A 40 -10.90 -19.32 9.01
C THR A 40 -9.54 -19.83 8.50
N PHE A 41 -9.00 -19.14 7.48
CA PHE A 41 -7.59 -19.15 7.08
C PHE A 41 -6.89 -17.94 7.69
N GLY A 42 -5.89 -18.16 8.54
CA GLY A 42 -4.99 -17.14 9.06
C GLY A 42 -3.88 -17.78 9.89
N LEU A 43 -2.62 -17.64 9.48
CA LEU A 43 -1.46 -18.10 10.24
C LEU A 43 -0.54 -16.90 10.51
N SER A 44 -0.69 -16.32 11.70
CA SER A 44 0.32 -15.46 12.34
C SER A 44 1.24 -16.33 13.19
N TYR A 45 2.56 -16.11 13.13
CA TYR A 45 3.50 -16.69 14.10
C TYR A 45 4.13 -15.59 14.96
N ARG A 46 3.84 -15.64 16.27
CA ARG A 46 4.55 -14.92 17.35
C ARG A 46 5.75 -15.78 17.78
N THR A 47 6.92 -15.19 17.97
CA THR A 47 8.10 -15.86 18.56
C THR A 47 8.39 -15.28 19.94
N THR A 48 8.32 -16.11 20.98
CA THR A 48 9.05 -15.90 22.24
C THR A 48 9.60 -17.27 22.67
N PRO A 49 10.93 -17.45 22.80
CA PRO A 49 11.49 -18.73 23.21
C PRO A 49 11.51 -18.87 24.74
N PRO A 50 11.16 -20.03 25.32
CA PRO A 50 11.57 -20.38 26.68
C PRO A 50 12.96 -21.03 26.67
N GLU A 51 13.84 -20.64 27.61
CA GLU A 51 15.16 -21.26 27.81
C GLU A 51 15.03 -22.65 28.48
N PRO A 52 15.71 -23.70 27.97
CA PRO A 52 15.79 -24.99 28.64
C PRO A 52 16.99 -25.07 29.63
N PRO A 53 16.94 -25.96 30.65
CA PRO A 53 18.00 -26.09 31.62
C PRO A 53 19.27 -26.69 30.97
N GLY A 54 20.42 -26.05 31.16
CA GLY A 54 21.72 -26.58 30.73
C GLY A 54 22.50 -25.77 29.68
N GLY A 55 22.14 -24.50 29.41
CA GLY A 55 23.04 -23.49 28.85
C GLY A 55 23.59 -23.73 27.42
N ARG A 56 23.05 -24.65 26.63
CA ARG A 56 23.46 -24.82 25.22
C ARG A 56 22.65 -23.91 24.30
N ARG A 57 23.34 -23.08 23.51
CA ARG A 57 22.76 -22.18 22.49
C ARG A 57 21.99 -22.98 21.43
N VAL A 58 20.73 -22.63 21.20
CA VAL A 58 19.91 -23.11 20.09
C VAL A 58 19.89 -22.04 18.99
N ILE A 59 20.23 -22.40 17.75
CA ILE A 59 20.15 -21.50 16.59
C ILE A 59 18.81 -21.73 15.89
N PRO A 60 17.91 -20.74 15.81
CA PRO A 60 16.69 -20.86 15.01
C PRO A 60 17.04 -20.81 13.51
N ALA A 61 16.49 -21.73 12.72
CA ALA A 61 16.62 -21.74 11.27
C ALA A 61 15.83 -20.57 10.66
N ARG A 62 16.51 -19.47 10.36
CA ARG A 62 15.97 -18.40 9.50
C ARG A 62 16.09 -18.85 8.03
N ALA A 63 14.98 -18.94 7.32
CA ALA A 63 14.97 -19.04 5.87
C ALA A 63 15.18 -17.63 5.27
N GLY A 64 16.43 -17.18 5.26
CA GLY A 64 16.91 -16.15 4.33
C GLY A 64 18.02 -16.80 3.54
N TYR A 65 18.00 -16.69 2.20
CA TYR A 65 19.03 -17.23 1.32
C TYR A 65 20.43 -16.85 1.87
N PRO A 66 21.23 -17.79 2.38
CA PRO A 66 22.61 -17.51 2.70
C PRO A 66 23.35 -17.30 1.37
N ASN A 67 24.21 -16.28 1.29
CA ASN A 67 25.09 -16.03 0.14
C ASN A 67 26.17 -17.12 -0.06
N GLN A 68 26.02 -18.30 0.56
CA GLN A 68 26.86 -19.47 0.34
C GLN A 68 25.99 -20.73 0.31
N PRO A 69 26.28 -21.68 -0.60
CA PRO A 69 25.48 -22.89 -0.73
C PRO A 69 25.67 -23.83 0.47
N LEU A 70 24.56 -24.41 0.93
CA LEU A 70 24.39 -25.17 2.17
C LEU A 70 25.28 -26.43 2.35
N HIS A 71 26.11 -26.80 1.38
CA HIS A 71 26.95 -27.99 1.44
C HIS A 71 28.32 -27.79 2.11
N ARG A 72 28.62 -26.61 2.69
CA ARG A 72 29.92 -26.33 3.34
C ARG A 72 29.89 -25.75 4.76
N VAL A 73 28.74 -25.75 5.45
CA VAL A 73 28.70 -25.36 6.88
C VAL A 73 28.82 -26.62 7.76
N PRO A 74 29.66 -26.62 8.82
CA PRO A 74 29.91 -27.80 9.66
C PRO A 74 28.72 -28.05 10.60
N VAL A 75 27.61 -28.56 10.04
CA VAL A 75 26.50 -29.13 10.83
C VAL A 75 26.53 -30.66 10.73
N ARG A 76 27.69 -31.24 10.39
CA ARG A 76 27.86 -32.70 10.28
C ARG A 76 27.78 -33.42 11.62
N ASP A 77 27.99 -32.71 12.74
CA ASP A 77 28.15 -33.33 14.06
C ASP A 77 27.09 -32.92 15.09
N ALA A 78 26.02 -32.19 14.70
CA ALA A 78 24.95 -31.77 15.61
C ALA A 78 23.60 -32.45 15.31
N THR A 79 22.88 -32.86 16.37
CA THR A 79 21.56 -33.48 16.27
C THR A 79 20.51 -32.45 15.85
N VAL A 80 19.76 -32.75 14.77
CA VAL A 80 18.67 -31.89 14.26
C VAL A 80 17.33 -32.41 14.76
N HIS A 81 16.51 -31.54 15.33
CA HIS A 81 15.16 -31.87 15.80
C HIS A 81 14.09 -31.27 14.88
N GLY A 82 13.11 -32.08 14.48
CA GLY A 82 11.91 -31.63 13.77
C GLY A 82 10.82 -31.12 14.73
N THR A 83 9.76 -30.51 14.17
CA THR A 83 8.64 -29.88 14.90
C THR A 83 7.75 -30.83 15.73
N SER A 84 8.09 -32.11 15.84
CA SER A 84 7.32 -33.12 16.59
C SER A 84 8.05 -33.75 17.78
N ARG A 85 9.13 -33.13 18.29
CA ARG A 85 9.94 -33.65 19.44
C ARG A 85 10.50 -35.07 19.27
N HIS A 86 10.57 -35.63 18.05
CA HIS A 86 11.23 -36.92 17.81
C HIS A 86 12.47 -36.77 16.91
N PRO A 87 13.61 -37.41 17.23
CA PRO A 87 14.79 -37.41 16.38
C PRO A 87 14.52 -38.19 15.09
N LEU A 88 14.91 -37.63 13.95
CA LEU A 88 14.82 -38.31 12.65
C LEU A 88 15.79 -39.50 12.65
N ARG A 89 15.27 -40.73 12.49
CA ARG A 89 16.10 -41.93 12.32
C ARG A 89 16.44 -42.10 10.83
N GLY A 90 17.62 -41.63 10.42
CA GLY A 90 18.19 -41.87 9.09
C GLY A 90 18.43 -40.61 8.25
N ARG A 91 19.46 -40.63 7.41
CA ARG A 91 19.83 -39.54 6.50
C ARG A 91 18.79 -39.41 5.37
N PRO A 92 18.29 -38.21 5.04
CA PRO A 92 17.54 -38.02 3.80
C PRO A 92 18.46 -38.27 2.61
N ALA A 93 18.06 -39.13 1.66
CA ALA A 93 18.78 -39.27 0.40
C ALA A 93 18.69 -37.97 -0.41
N ALA A 94 19.76 -37.62 -1.13
CA ALA A 94 19.78 -36.48 -2.03
C ALA A 94 18.72 -36.67 -3.12
N CYS A 95 17.83 -35.68 -3.31
CA CYS A 95 16.77 -35.74 -4.30
C CYS A 95 17.35 -35.53 -5.72
N PRO A 96 17.37 -36.55 -6.60
CA PRO A 96 17.98 -36.43 -7.93
C PRO A 96 17.26 -35.47 -8.89
N GLY A 97 16.07 -34.98 -8.51
CA GLY A 97 15.30 -34.00 -9.28
C GLY A 97 15.80 -32.56 -9.12
N ALA A 98 16.42 -32.23 -7.98
CA ALA A 98 16.78 -30.85 -7.66
C ALA A 98 17.96 -30.33 -8.50
N GLU A 99 18.89 -31.19 -8.90
CA GLU A 99 20.00 -30.81 -9.80
C GLU A 99 19.56 -30.65 -11.25
N ARG A 100 18.56 -31.43 -11.72
CA ARG A 100 18.00 -31.30 -13.08
C ARG A 100 17.30 -29.95 -13.30
N MET A 101 16.64 -29.41 -12.27
CA MET A 101 15.94 -28.12 -12.36
C MET A 101 16.89 -26.91 -12.35
N ALA A 102 18.16 -27.06 -11.96
CA ALA A 102 19.11 -25.95 -11.91
C ALA A 102 19.56 -25.48 -13.31
N SER A 103 19.42 -26.33 -14.33
CA SER A 103 19.76 -26.03 -15.73
C SER A 103 18.58 -25.57 -16.58
N GLU A 104 17.35 -25.64 -16.07
CA GLU A 104 16.13 -25.31 -16.81
C GLU A 104 15.62 -23.93 -16.40
N THR A 105 15.13 -23.12 -17.35
CA THR A 105 14.46 -21.86 -17.03
C THR A 105 12.99 -22.17 -16.72
N PRO A 106 12.52 -22.05 -15.47
CA PRO A 106 11.14 -22.34 -15.14
C PRO A 106 10.20 -21.31 -15.78
N LEU A 107 9.18 -21.80 -16.48
CA LEU A 107 8.05 -21.00 -16.91
C LEU A 107 7.00 -21.06 -15.81
N VAL A 108 6.68 -19.91 -15.22
CA VAL A 108 5.59 -19.78 -14.25
C VAL A 108 4.38 -19.25 -14.99
N ILE A 109 3.29 -20.02 -14.97
CA ILE A 109 1.99 -19.59 -15.47
C ILE A 109 1.07 -19.52 -14.25
N ASP A 110 0.31 -18.44 -14.11
CA ASP A 110 -0.68 -18.33 -13.05
C ASP A 110 -1.71 -19.45 -13.17
N TRP A 111 -1.99 -20.09 -12.03
CA TRP A 111 -2.89 -21.22 -11.96
C TRP A 111 -4.33 -20.78 -12.24
N ASN A 112 -4.99 -21.46 -13.19
CA ASN A 112 -6.43 -21.35 -13.42
C ASN A 112 -7.05 -22.72 -13.15
N GLU A 113 -8.06 -22.76 -12.29
CA GLU A 113 -8.76 -23.98 -11.88
C GLU A 113 -9.45 -24.70 -13.05
N ASN A 114 -9.57 -24.04 -14.21
CA ASN A 114 -10.16 -24.58 -15.44
C ASN A 114 -9.13 -25.15 -16.43
N TYR A 115 -7.84 -25.20 -16.08
CA TYR A 115 -6.82 -25.80 -16.94
C TYR A 115 -6.86 -27.33 -16.87
N THR A 116 -6.75 -27.97 -18.03
CA THR A 116 -6.65 -29.42 -18.20
C THR A 116 -5.24 -29.76 -18.64
N ASP A 117 -4.85 -31.03 -18.56
CA ASP A 117 -3.54 -31.48 -19.03
C ASP A 117 -3.33 -31.16 -20.52
N GLU A 118 -4.40 -31.23 -21.33
CA GLU A 118 -4.41 -30.86 -22.74
C GLU A 118 -4.14 -29.36 -22.97
N HIS A 119 -4.65 -28.49 -22.10
CA HIS A 119 -4.35 -27.04 -22.15
C HIS A 119 -2.86 -26.77 -21.87
N VAL A 120 -2.28 -27.50 -20.91
CA VAL A 120 -0.86 -27.37 -20.56
C VAL A 120 0.03 -27.84 -21.70
N ASP A 121 -0.32 -28.97 -22.33
CA ASP A 121 0.41 -29.50 -23.47
C ASP A 121 0.29 -28.60 -24.72
N ALA A 122 -0.89 -28.01 -24.98
CA ALA A 122 -1.10 -27.05 -26.06
C ALA A 122 -0.23 -25.79 -25.88
N VAL A 123 -0.16 -25.26 -24.65
CA VAL A 123 0.70 -24.11 -24.33
C VAL A 123 2.18 -24.47 -24.49
N ALA A 124 2.61 -25.63 -23.98
CA ALA A 124 3.99 -26.09 -24.13
C ALA A 124 4.36 -26.31 -25.61
N ALA A 125 3.46 -26.84 -26.42
CA ALA A 125 3.65 -27.05 -27.85
C ALA A 125 3.75 -25.72 -28.62
N ALA A 126 2.85 -24.76 -28.35
CA ALA A 126 2.90 -23.42 -28.97
C ALA A 126 4.21 -22.69 -28.68
N LEU A 127 4.71 -22.81 -27.44
CA LEU A 127 5.98 -22.19 -27.03
C LEU A 127 7.22 -22.85 -27.63
N ARG A 128 7.12 -24.14 -28.01
CA ARG A 128 8.17 -24.89 -28.74
C ARG A 128 8.14 -24.59 -30.24
N ALA A 129 6.94 -24.44 -30.82
CA ALA A 129 6.75 -24.14 -32.24
C ALA A 129 7.32 -22.78 -32.67
N GLU A 130 7.40 -21.81 -31.74
CA GLU A 130 8.03 -20.50 -31.99
C GLU A 130 9.58 -20.52 -32.01
N GLY A 131 10.21 -21.71 -31.92
CA GLY A 131 11.52 -21.96 -32.51
C GLY A 131 12.69 -21.07 -32.06
N GLY A 132 12.73 -20.62 -30.81
CA GLY A 132 13.93 -19.99 -30.23
C GLY A 132 14.44 -18.72 -30.95
N GLN A 133 13.62 -18.04 -31.75
CA GLN A 133 14.00 -16.78 -32.39
C GLN A 133 13.89 -15.62 -31.39
N TRP A 134 14.92 -15.48 -30.57
CA TRP A 134 15.12 -14.32 -29.71
C TRP A 134 15.81 -13.21 -30.51
N ARG A 135 15.06 -12.27 -31.10
CA ARG A 135 15.66 -11.05 -31.70
C ARG A 135 15.66 -9.90 -30.71
N ARG A 136 16.84 -9.30 -30.50
CA ARG A 136 17.06 -8.07 -29.72
C ARG A 136 16.79 -6.87 -30.63
N LEU A 137 15.75 -6.09 -30.35
CA LEU A 137 15.60 -4.75 -30.93
C LEU A 137 16.26 -3.70 -30.02
N PRO A 138 16.75 -2.58 -30.55
CA PRO A 138 17.42 -1.55 -29.75
C PRO A 138 16.37 -0.68 -29.04
N GLY A 139 16.37 -0.70 -27.71
CA GLY A 139 15.51 0.10 -26.83
C GLY A 139 15.38 -0.54 -25.45
N ASP A 140 15.57 0.25 -24.39
CA ASP A 140 15.82 -0.25 -23.02
C ASP A 140 14.55 -0.61 -22.23
N PHE A 141 13.62 -1.33 -22.87
CA PHE A 141 12.46 -1.93 -22.23
C PHE A 141 12.45 -3.42 -22.56
N ARG A 142 12.70 -4.29 -21.57
CA ARG A 142 12.56 -5.74 -21.74
C ARG A 142 11.27 -6.25 -21.10
N SER A 143 10.18 -5.98 -21.79
CA SER A 143 8.96 -6.78 -21.69
C SER A 143 8.44 -7.04 -23.11
N TYR A 144 7.87 -8.24 -23.28
CA TYR A 144 7.12 -8.78 -24.43
C TYR A 144 7.87 -9.57 -25.50
N VAL A 145 7.82 -10.89 -25.31
CA VAL A 145 7.03 -11.80 -26.16
C VAL A 145 6.29 -12.74 -25.20
N ARG A 146 5.12 -13.27 -25.58
CA ARG A 146 4.42 -14.46 -25.01
C ARG A 146 3.16 -14.27 -24.17
N ILE A 147 2.23 -13.42 -24.60
CA ILE A 147 0.79 -13.61 -24.27
C ILE A 147 -0.01 -14.10 -25.49
N SER A 148 0.35 -13.68 -26.70
CA SER A 148 -0.32 -14.10 -27.94
C SER A 148 -0.18 -15.59 -28.31
N ALA A 149 0.92 -16.25 -27.90
CA ALA A 149 1.12 -17.69 -28.14
C ALA A 149 0.19 -18.55 -27.27
N ILE A 150 -0.04 -18.11 -26.03
CA ILE A 150 -0.90 -18.78 -25.05
C ILE A 150 -2.37 -18.56 -25.43
N ASP A 151 -2.75 -17.34 -25.80
CA ASP A 151 -4.11 -17.03 -26.25
C ASP A 151 -4.48 -17.77 -27.55
N ARG A 152 -3.52 -18.02 -28.44
CA ARG A 152 -3.73 -18.89 -29.62
C ARG A 152 -3.87 -20.37 -29.26
N ALA A 153 -3.15 -20.83 -28.25
CA ALA A 153 -3.17 -22.23 -27.81
C ALA A 153 -4.45 -22.57 -27.03
N ILE A 154 -4.96 -21.62 -26.24
CA ILE A 154 -6.16 -21.78 -25.40
C ILE A 154 -7.04 -20.51 -25.42
N PRO A 155 -7.74 -20.23 -26.54
CA PRO A 155 -8.49 -18.98 -26.72
C PRO A 155 -9.56 -18.79 -25.66
N GLY A 156 -9.57 -17.63 -24.99
CA GLY A 156 -10.61 -17.27 -24.02
C GLY A 156 -10.56 -17.99 -22.67
N LYS A 157 -9.48 -18.75 -22.39
CA LYS A 157 -9.25 -19.45 -21.10
C LYS A 157 -8.25 -18.76 -20.18
N LEU A 158 -7.56 -17.72 -20.67
CA LEU A 158 -6.81 -16.81 -19.82
C LEU A 158 -7.81 -16.00 -18.99
N GLY A 159 -7.69 -16.05 -17.66
CA GLY A 159 -8.59 -15.39 -16.71
C GLY A 159 -8.55 -13.85 -16.73
N PHE A 160 -8.00 -13.25 -17.78
CA PHE A 160 -7.89 -11.82 -17.97
C PHE A 160 -8.66 -11.44 -19.24
N GLY A 161 -9.74 -10.64 -19.08
CA GLY A 161 -10.44 -10.03 -20.21
C GLY A 161 -9.48 -9.19 -21.07
N ARG A 162 -9.80 -9.07 -22.37
CA ARG A 162 -8.90 -8.66 -23.48
C ARG A 162 -8.08 -7.36 -23.34
N ASP A 163 -8.26 -6.54 -22.30
CA ASP A 163 -7.74 -5.16 -22.29
C ASP A 163 -6.86 -4.78 -21.09
N ARG A 164 -6.26 -5.72 -20.34
CA ARG A 164 -5.37 -5.36 -19.22
C ARG A 164 -4.09 -6.21 -19.16
N TYR A 165 -2.94 -5.56 -19.38
CA TYR A 165 -1.61 -6.15 -19.16
C TYR A 165 -0.85 -5.38 -18.09
N TRP A 166 -0.42 -6.09 -17.03
CA TRP A 166 0.48 -5.56 -16.00
C TRP A 166 1.88 -6.15 -16.17
N PHE A 167 2.90 -5.32 -16.01
CA PHE A 167 4.31 -5.70 -16.10
C PHE A 167 4.86 -6.09 -14.73
N VAL A 168 5.48 -7.26 -14.60
CA VAL A 168 6.22 -7.65 -13.39
C VAL A 168 7.72 -7.45 -13.62
N ARG A 169 8.32 -6.55 -12.83
CA ARG A 169 9.75 -6.24 -12.82
C ARG A 169 10.52 -7.36 -12.13
N LYS A 170 11.55 -7.90 -12.79
CA LYS A 170 12.56 -8.77 -12.16
C LYS A 170 13.75 -7.91 -11.73
N GLU A 171 13.91 -7.70 -10.42
CA GLU A 171 15.16 -7.17 -9.88
C GLU A 171 16.26 -8.23 -10.02
N ARG A 172 17.41 -7.82 -10.58
CA ARG A 172 18.62 -8.65 -10.61
C ARG A 172 19.40 -8.41 -9.31
N PRO A 173 19.91 -9.46 -8.63
CA PRO A 173 21.04 -9.26 -7.75
C PRO A 173 22.27 -8.91 -8.60
N MET A 174 22.82 -7.72 -8.41
CA MET A 174 24.16 -7.38 -8.88
C MET A 174 25.18 -8.26 -8.14
N GLY A 175 25.94 -9.06 -8.88
CA GLY A 175 26.87 -10.00 -8.27
C GLY A 175 27.82 -10.72 -9.22
N LYS A 176 28.76 -9.96 -9.81
CA LYS A 176 30.16 -10.36 -10.10
C LYS A 176 30.44 -11.35 -11.24
N LEU A 177 30.88 -10.80 -12.37
CA LEU A 177 31.87 -11.42 -13.26
C LEU A 177 33.12 -10.53 -13.29
N ALA A 178 34.05 -10.81 -12.39
CA ALA A 178 35.47 -10.56 -12.59
C ALA A 178 36.20 -11.72 -11.90
N LYS A 179 36.57 -12.72 -12.69
CA LYS A 179 37.54 -13.75 -12.32
C LYS A 179 38.50 -13.92 -13.49
N ALA A 180 39.74 -13.51 -13.26
CA ALA A 180 41.01 -13.97 -13.84
C ALA A 180 41.95 -12.77 -13.70
N SER A 181 42.78 -12.68 -12.68
CA SER A 181 44.06 -13.37 -12.72
C SER A 181 44.56 -13.67 -11.31
N LEU A 182 44.85 -14.94 -11.04
CA LEU A 182 45.60 -15.40 -9.88
C LEU A 182 46.97 -15.83 -10.40
N ALA A 183 48.02 -15.05 -10.14
CA ALA A 183 49.41 -15.50 -9.99
C ALA A 183 50.35 -14.28 -9.87
N ALA A 184 50.81 -13.97 -8.66
CA ALA A 184 52.23 -13.75 -8.35
C ALA A 184 52.40 -13.04 -6.99
N ALA A 185 53.27 -13.64 -6.17
CA ALA A 185 54.01 -13.04 -5.07
C ALA A 185 53.23 -12.62 -3.81
N ALA A 186 53.03 -13.61 -2.94
CA ALA A 186 53.20 -13.38 -1.50
C ALA A 186 54.67 -13.06 -1.22
N GLY A 187 54.94 -11.93 -0.58
CA GLY A 187 56.26 -11.62 -0.05
C GLY A 187 56.53 -10.12 0.10
N LEU A 188 56.08 -9.52 1.21
CA LEU A 188 56.96 -8.78 2.12
C LEU A 188 56.16 -8.31 3.34
N VAL A 189 56.76 -8.61 4.49
CA VAL A 189 56.28 -8.46 5.86
C VAL A 189 56.62 -7.05 6.37
N LEU A 190 55.72 -6.50 7.20
CA LEU A 190 55.91 -5.47 8.26
C LEU A 190 56.91 -4.31 8.02
N ALA A 191 56.39 -3.08 7.94
CA ALA A 191 56.91 -1.91 8.66
C ALA A 191 55.97 -0.71 8.44
N GLY A 192 55.75 0.08 9.49
CA GLY A 192 55.29 1.47 9.33
C GLY A 192 54.08 1.91 10.15
N CYS A 193 54.17 1.85 11.47
CA CYS A 193 53.55 2.88 12.30
C CYS A 193 54.44 4.12 12.18
N GLY A 194 53.90 5.26 11.73
CA GLY A 194 54.66 6.49 11.55
C GLY A 194 53.79 7.66 11.11
N SER A 195 53.65 8.63 12.00
CA SER A 195 52.97 9.91 11.84
C SER A 195 53.43 10.73 10.63
N GLY A 196 52.51 11.48 10.02
CA GLY A 196 52.87 12.72 9.30
C GLY A 196 52.13 12.98 8.00
N GLY A 197 51.09 13.82 8.08
CA GLY A 197 50.78 14.88 7.10
C GLY A 197 50.66 14.50 5.62
N GLY A 198 49.42 14.29 5.17
CA GLY A 198 49.07 14.25 3.76
C GLY A 198 47.56 14.18 3.56
N THR A 199 46.85 15.25 3.93
CA THR A 199 45.41 15.39 3.71
C THR A 199 45.13 15.60 2.22
N GLY A 200 45.04 14.50 1.47
CA GLY A 200 44.20 14.43 0.28
C GLY A 200 42.79 14.09 0.73
N SER A 201 41.98 15.12 1.02
CA SER A 201 40.54 14.92 1.24
C SER A 201 39.89 14.66 -0.12
N GLU A 202 39.73 13.39 -0.48
CA GLU A 202 38.62 13.01 -1.36
C GLU A 202 37.35 13.22 -0.54
N SER A 203 36.72 14.38 -0.70
CA SER A 203 35.45 14.72 -0.08
C SER A 203 34.37 13.79 -0.63
N GLY A 204 34.11 12.68 0.06
CA GLY A 204 33.00 11.79 -0.25
C GLY A 204 31.68 12.55 -0.07
N LYS A 205 30.83 12.54 -1.11
CA LYS A 205 29.50 13.18 -1.06
C LYS A 205 28.66 12.61 0.08
N SER A 206 27.87 13.45 0.76
CA SER A 206 26.85 12.98 1.70
C SER A 206 25.68 12.38 0.93
N THR A 207 25.45 11.07 1.03
CA THR A 207 24.27 10.44 0.43
C THR A 207 23.03 10.68 1.30
N VAL A 208 21.96 11.21 0.72
CA VAL A 208 20.64 11.37 1.37
C VAL A 208 19.62 10.52 0.63
N THR A 209 19.01 9.56 1.32
CA THR A 209 17.93 8.73 0.76
C THR A 209 16.57 9.20 1.26
N LEU A 210 15.67 9.55 0.35
CA LEU A 210 14.25 9.82 0.60
C LEU A 210 13.41 8.63 0.18
N TRP A 211 12.57 8.10 1.07
CA TRP A 211 11.43 7.27 0.70
C TRP A 211 10.22 8.14 0.35
N MET A 212 9.88 8.15 -0.94
CA MET A 212 8.76 8.88 -1.51
C MET A 212 7.70 7.91 -2.03
N TYR A 213 6.47 8.37 -2.21
CA TYR A 213 5.34 7.54 -2.66
C TYR A 213 4.80 8.09 -3.99
N PRO A 214 4.04 7.29 -4.77
CA PRO A 214 3.41 7.76 -6.00
C PRO A 214 2.28 8.73 -5.67
N VAL A 215 2.63 10.00 -5.50
CA VAL A 215 1.71 11.12 -5.26
C VAL A 215 1.25 11.77 -6.57
N ILE A 216 1.96 11.53 -7.66
CA ILE A 216 1.55 11.84 -9.02
C ILE A 216 0.97 10.55 -9.63
N GLN A 217 -0.27 10.60 -10.10
CA GLN A 217 -1.02 9.42 -10.57
C GLN A 217 -0.39 8.78 -11.81
N ASP A 218 0.08 9.60 -12.75
CA ASP A 218 0.78 9.11 -13.94
C ASP A 218 2.19 8.63 -13.55
N THR A 219 2.43 7.33 -13.72
CA THR A 219 3.70 6.69 -13.33
C THR A 219 4.92 7.30 -14.03
N ALA A 220 4.81 7.63 -15.32
CA ALA A 220 5.92 8.16 -16.09
C ALA A 220 6.23 9.61 -15.68
N LYS A 221 5.19 10.43 -15.50
CA LYS A 221 5.33 11.79 -14.96
C LYS A 221 5.86 11.78 -13.54
N ASN A 222 5.38 10.87 -12.68
CA ASN A 222 5.88 10.73 -11.32
C ASN A 222 7.38 10.43 -11.32
N GLN A 223 7.83 9.45 -12.11
CA GLN A 223 9.26 9.14 -12.22
C GLN A 223 10.08 10.33 -12.75
N ALA A 224 9.62 10.97 -13.82
CA ALA A 224 10.30 12.11 -14.42
C ALA A 224 10.39 13.30 -13.45
N PHE A 225 9.33 13.57 -12.69
CA PHE A 225 9.30 14.62 -11.68
C PHE A 225 10.37 14.39 -10.60
N TRP A 226 10.42 13.20 -10.00
CA TRP A 226 11.38 12.92 -8.93
C TRP A 226 12.84 12.89 -9.43
N GLN A 227 13.08 12.41 -10.65
CA GLN A 227 14.41 12.51 -11.29
C GLN A 227 14.83 13.96 -11.56
N LYS A 228 13.89 14.83 -11.93
CA LYS A 228 14.14 16.26 -12.07
C LYS A 228 14.49 16.89 -10.71
N ILE A 229 13.76 16.55 -9.64
CA ILE A 229 14.05 17.03 -8.29
C ILE A 229 15.45 16.61 -7.82
N GLU A 230 15.85 15.35 -8.05
CA GLU A 230 17.22 14.87 -7.78
C GLU A 230 18.25 15.74 -8.49
N LYS A 231 18.13 15.85 -9.82
CA LYS A 231 19.07 16.60 -10.67
C LYS A 231 19.17 18.08 -10.29
N ASP A 232 18.04 18.75 -10.09
CA ASP A 232 17.99 20.18 -9.81
C ASP A 232 18.57 20.51 -8.42
N PHE A 233 18.36 19.62 -7.44
CA PHE A 233 18.94 19.76 -6.12
C PHE A 233 20.46 19.55 -6.13
N GLU A 234 20.93 18.48 -6.77
CA GLU A 234 22.36 18.15 -6.87
C GLU A 234 23.15 19.19 -7.67
N ALA A 235 22.54 19.79 -8.70
CA ALA A 235 23.14 20.87 -9.47
C ALA A 235 23.50 22.10 -8.60
N LYS A 236 22.76 22.32 -7.50
CA LYS A 236 22.99 23.40 -6.53
C LYS A 236 23.76 22.93 -5.28
N ASN A 237 23.92 21.63 -5.09
CA ASN A 237 24.51 21.00 -3.89
C ASN A 237 25.40 19.82 -4.32
N ALA A 238 26.53 20.11 -4.99
CA ALA A 238 27.41 19.09 -5.54
C ALA A 238 28.05 18.16 -4.49
N ASP A 239 28.04 18.58 -3.21
CA ASP A 239 28.46 17.83 -2.03
C ASP A 239 27.44 16.77 -1.56
N VAL A 240 26.23 16.75 -2.12
CA VAL A 240 25.15 15.81 -1.78
C VAL A 240 24.89 14.86 -2.95
N ASP A 241 24.63 13.59 -2.61
CA ASP A 241 24.15 12.55 -3.52
C ASP A 241 22.71 12.19 -3.08
N LEU A 242 21.72 12.67 -3.81
CA LEU A 242 20.31 12.56 -3.44
C LEU A 242 19.67 11.38 -4.16
N LYS A 243 19.10 10.46 -3.38
CA LYS A 243 18.37 9.30 -3.89
C LYS A 243 16.92 9.32 -3.43
N ILE A 244 15.98 9.45 -4.36
CA ILE A 244 14.55 9.35 -4.12
C ILE A 244 14.09 7.94 -4.51
N ASP A 245 13.81 7.12 -3.50
CA ASP A 245 13.33 5.74 -3.65
C ASP A 245 11.80 5.70 -3.57
N LEU A 246 11.16 5.38 -4.70
CA LEU A 246 9.70 5.30 -4.82
C LEU A 246 9.17 4.01 -4.20
N GLN A 247 8.41 4.16 -3.11
CA GLN A 247 7.79 3.09 -2.35
C GLN A 247 6.30 2.96 -2.70
N PRO A 248 5.74 1.73 -2.70
CA PRO A 248 4.30 1.55 -2.75
C PRO A 248 3.65 2.04 -1.45
N TRP A 249 2.37 2.42 -1.54
CA TRP A 249 1.56 2.71 -0.36
C TRP A 249 1.26 1.44 0.46
N GLU A 250 1.12 0.29 -0.22
CA GLU A 250 0.91 -1.02 0.40
C GLU A 250 2.11 -1.46 1.24
N GLY A 251 1.87 -1.98 2.44
CA GLY A 251 2.92 -2.41 3.37
C GLY A 251 3.78 -1.27 3.94
N ARG A 252 3.45 -0.01 3.65
CA ARG A 252 4.22 1.17 4.06
C ARG A 252 4.49 1.19 5.57
N GLN A 253 3.46 0.98 6.38
CA GLN A 253 3.57 1.06 7.84
C GLN A 253 4.61 0.07 8.39
N GLU A 254 4.57 -1.18 7.95
CA GLU A 254 5.47 -2.24 8.40
C GLU A 254 6.90 -1.96 7.94
N LYS A 255 7.06 -1.52 6.69
CA LYS A 255 8.37 -1.21 6.10
C LYS A 255 9.04 -0.02 6.80
N VAL A 256 8.30 1.07 7.04
CA VAL A 256 8.81 2.24 7.77
C VAL A 256 9.17 1.89 9.21
N THR A 257 8.29 1.17 9.91
CA THR A 257 8.55 0.74 11.30
C THR A 257 9.80 -0.13 11.37
N THR A 258 9.96 -1.08 10.45
CA THR A 258 11.14 -1.95 10.39
C THR A 258 12.41 -1.14 10.18
N ALA A 259 12.41 -0.21 9.22
CA ALA A 259 13.56 0.64 8.90
C ALA A 259 13.98 1.55 10.07
N LEU A 260 13.00 2.14 10.78
CA LEU A 260 13.28 2.96 11.96
C LEU A 260 13.85 2.13 13.12
N VAL A 261 13.32 0.92 13.35
CA VAL A 261 13.82 0.00 14.38
C VAL A 261 15.21 -0.54 14.04
N SER A 262 15.44 -0.93 12.78
CA SER A 262 16.74 -1.43 12.33
C SER A 262 17.77 -0.33 12.11
N LYS A 263 17.36 0.95 12.16
CA LYS A 263 18.19 2.14 11.94
C LYS A 263 18.86 2.14 10.56
N THR A 264 18.10 1.75 9.53
CA THR A 264 18.60 1.63 8.15
C THR A 264 17.49 1.94 7.15
N GLY A 265 17.86 2.44 5.97
CA GLY A 265 17.01 2.39 4.77
C GLY A 265 16.69 3.76 4.17
N PHE A 266 16.46 4.77 4.99
CA PHE A 266 16.18 6.14 4.55
C PHE A 266 16.70 7.16 5.56
N ASP A 267 17.04 8.34 5.06
CA ASP A 267 17.27 9.54 5.87
C ASP A 267 15.96 10.31 6.04
N LEU A 268 15.18 10.40 4.96
CA LEU A 268 13.90 11.09 4.91
C LEU A 268 12.78 10.15 4.45
N VAL A 269 11.58 10.37 4.96
CA VAL A 269 10.39 9.64 4.54
C VAL A 269 9.19 10.57 4.60
N VAL A 270 8.29 10.46 3.63
CA VAL A 270 6.99 11.15 3.74
C VAL A 270 6.10 10.36 4.71
N LEU A 271 5.50 11.01 5.71
CA LEU A 271 4.55 10.43 6.68
C LEU A 271 3.28 11.28 6.79
N GLY A 272 2.18 10.64 7.18
CA GLY A 272 0.92 11.32 7.49
C GLY A 272 0.78 11.65 9.00
N PRO A 273 -0.13 12.58 9.36
CA PRO A 273 -0.44 12.93 10.76
C PRO A 273 -0.82 11.75 11.66
N ASP A 274 -1.36 10.69 11.08
CA ASP A 274 -1.76 9.46 11.74
C ASP A 274 -0.59 8.54 12.13
N GLN A 275 0.60 8.78 11.58
CA GLN A 275 1.81 7.98 11.83
C GLN A 275 2.86 8.73 12.67
N VAL A 276 2.95 10.05 12.50
CA VAL A 276 3.95 10.90 13.16
C VAL A 276 3.96 10.75 14.69
N PRO A 277 2.80 10.75 15.40
CA PRO A 277 2.76 10.61 16.87
C PRO A 277 3.44 9.33 17.37
N GLN A 278 3.23 8.22 16.68
CA GLN A 278 3.82 6.93 17.04
C GLN A 278 5.36 7.00 17.03
N TYR A 279 5.93 7.51 15.94
CA TYR A 279 7.39 7.54 15.77
C TYR A 279 8.05 8.66 16.60
N ALA A 280 7.35 9.77 16.81
CA ALA A 280 7.77 10.82 17.74
C ALA A 280 7.88 10.26 19.17
N GLN A 281 6.85 9.54 19.65
CA GLN A 281 6.85 8.92 20.97
C GLN A 281 7.94 7.85 21.12
N GLN A 282 8.21 7.09 20.07
CA GLN A 282 9.33 6.13 20.04
C GLN A 282 10.71 6.80 19.98
N GLY A 283 10.76 8.12 19.75
CA GLY A 283 12.00 8.88 19.64
C GLY A 283 12.85 8.48 18.43
N THR A 284 12.24 8.01 17.34
CA THR A 284 12.93 7.52 16.14
C THR A 284 13.06 8.55 15.02
N ILE A 285 12.45 9.72 15.19
CA ILE A 285 12.44 10.83 14.23
C ILE A 285 12.91 12.15 14.89
N GLU A 286 13.43 13.07 14.07
CA GLU A 286 14.00 14.35 14.50
C GLU A 286 12.98 15.49 14.49
N ALA A 287 13.21 16.47 15.37
CA ALA A 287 12.52 17.75 15.31
C ALA A 287 12.99 18.56 14.09
N LEU A 288 12.06 19.31 13.49
CA LEU A 288 12.27 20.09 12.26
C LEU A 288 11.76 21.54 12.40
N ASP A 289 11.52 22.01 13.63
CA ASP A 289 11.10 23.38 13.91
C ASP A 289 12.06 24.42 13.32
N ASP A 290 13.37 24.16 13.35
CA ASP A 290 14.42 25.03 12.82
C ASP A 290 14.34 25.20 11.30
N VAL A 291 13.90 24.17 10.59
CA VAL A 291 13.74 24.16 9.14
C VAL A 291 12.57 25.04 8.71
N VAL A 292 11.45 24.99 9.45
CA VAL A 292 10.23 25.74 9.12
C VAL A 292 10.24 27.16 9.66
N ALA A 293 10.95 27.43 10.77
CA ALA A 293 10.94 28.73 11.43
C ALA A 293 11.10 29.94 10.49
N PRO A 294 12.00 29.95 9.49
CA PRO A 294 12.17 31.09 8.58
C PRO A 294 10.96 31.39 7.70
N ALA A 295 10.14 30.38 7.40
CA ALA A 295 9.01 30.47 6.48
C ALA A 295 7.67 30.06 7.13
N LYS A 296 7.60 30.01 8.46
CA LYS A 296 6.46 29.48 9.22
C LYS A 296 5.13 30.13 8.82
N ALA A 297 5.13 31.45 8.61
CA ALA A 297 3.94 32.21 8.22
C ALA A 297 3.43 31.88 6.81
N SER A 298 4.27 31.30 5.95
CA SER A 298 3.89 30.88 4.60
C SER A 298 3.18 29.53 4.57
N TYR A 299 3.31 28.69 5.61
CA TYR A 299 2.65 27.38 5.62
C TYR A 299 1.19 27.49 6.08
N LEU A 300 0.35 26.59 5.58
CA LEU A 300 -1.01 26.43 6.09
C LEU A 300 -0.96 26.07 7.59
N PRO A 301 -1.64 26.83 8.48
CA PRO A 301 -1.60 26.57 9.92
C PRO A 301 -2.02 25.15 10.32
N ASN A 302 -3.06 24.62 9.67
CA ASN A 302 -3.56 23.27 9.91
C ASN A 302 -2.53 22.19 9.51
N SER A 303 -1.74 22.43 8.46
CA SER A 303 -0.70 21.49 8.01
C SER A 303 0.45 21.37 9.00
N LEU A 304 0.90 22.49 9.58
CA LEU A 304 1.93 22.46 10.63
C LEU A 304 1.41 21.82 11.92
N THR A 305 0.19 22.18 12.32
CA THR A 305 -0.44 21.64 13.53
C THR A 305 -0.59 20.12 13.44
N ALA A 306 -0.99 19.59 12.28
CA ALA A 306 -1.17 18.15 12.07
C ALA A 306 0.13 17.32 12.15
N LEU A 307 1.31 17.95 11.96
CA LEU A 307 2.62 17.29 12.05
C LEU A 307 3.37 17.64 13.35
N THR A 308 2.71 18.34 14.27
CA THR A 308 3.26 18.74 15.57
C THR A 308 2.79 17.76 16.64
N VAL A 309 3.72 17.28 17.46
CA VAL A 309 3.44 16.37 18.59
C VAL A 309 3.99 17.01 19.84
N ASN A 310 3.13 17.26 20.84
CA ASN A 310 3.49 17.89 22.11
C ASN A 310 4.27 19.21 21.95
N GLY A 311 3.89 20.02 20.95
CA GLY A 311 4.51 21.33 20.69
C GLY A 311 5.76 21.30 19.81
N THR A 312 6.24 20.13 19.40
CA THR A 312 7.42 19.96 18.54
C THR A 312 7.01 19.52 17.13
N LEU A 313 7.51 20.18 16.09
CA LEU A 313 7.23 19.83 14.71
C LEU A 313 8.15 18.67 14.25
N TYR A 314 7.55 17.57 13.81
CA TYR A 314 8.30 16.37 13.38
C TYR A 314 8.25 16.11 11.87
N GLY A 315 7.50 16.90 11.12
CA GLY A 315 7.42 16.79 9.66
C GLY A 315 7.22 18.15 9.01
N VAL A 316 7.88 18.38 7.88
CA VAL A 316 7.68 19.59 7.08
C VAL A 316 6.66 19.31 5.97
N PRO A 317 5.53 20.04 5.91
CA PRO A 317 4.54 19.85 4.86
C PRO A 317 5.11 20.12 3.47
N ILE A 318 4.91 19.20 2.51
CA ILE A 318 5.31 19.38 1.09
C ILE A 318 4.11 19.50 0.14
N TYR A 319 2.96 18.97 0.54
CA TYR A 319 1.67 19.11 -0.14
C TYR A 319 0.54 19.00 0.90
N GLN A 320 -0.66 19.39 0.52
CA GLN A 320 -1.90 19.25 1.28
C GLN A 320 -2.94 18.52 0.43
N THR A 321 -3.59 17.52 1.01
CA THR A 321 -4.74 16.84 0.41
C THR A 321 -6.04 17.34 1.03
N ILE A 322 -7.14 17.13 0.31
CA ILE A 322 -8.50 17.31 0.83
C ILE A 322 -9.44 16.40 0.03
N THR A 323 -10.44 15.84 0.69
CA THR A 323 -11.52 15.11 0.01
C THR A 323 -12.68 16.04 -0.29
N ALA A 324 -13.26 15.94 -1.49
CA ALA A 324 -14.49 16.64 -1.84
C ALA A 324 -15.46 15.68 -2.58
N PRO A 325 -16.78 15.82 -2.39
CA PRO A 325 -17.73 15.06 -3.19
C PRO A 325 -17.68 15.52 -4.64
N ILE A 326 -17.61 14.54 -5.55
CA ILE A 326 -17.80 14.72 -6.98
C ILE A 326 -19.04 13.93 -7.39
N PHE A 327 -19.81 14.46 -8.33
CA PHE A 327 -21.10 13.86 -8.69
C PHE A 327 -21.38 13.88 -10.19
N ASN A 328 -22.20 12.90 -10.59
CA ASN A 328 -22.79 12.81 -11.91
C ASN A 328 -24.15 13.54 -11.91
N LYS A 329 -24.17 14.80 -12.35
CA LYS A 329 -25.36 15.66 -12.41
C LYS A 329 -26.48 15.02 -13.23
N LYS A 330 -26.12 14.34 -14.33
CA LYS A 330 -27.08 13.64 -15.18
C LYS A 330 -27.78 12.50 -14.43
N ALA A 331 -27.05 11.73 -13.62
CA ALA A 331 -27.64 10.65 -12.83
C ALA A 331 -28.69 11.18 -11.84
N PHE A 332 -28.40 12.30 -11.15
CA PHE A 332 -29.36 12.97 -10.27
C PHE A 332 -30.59 13.49 -11.04
N ALA A 333 -30.37 14.17 -12.17
CA ALA A 333 -31.45 14.69 -13.01
C ALA A 333 -32.37 13.57 -13.56
N ASP A 334 -31.79 12.47 -14.05
CA ASP A 334 -32.54 11.32 -14.59
C ASP A 334 -33.41 10.63 -13.52
N ALA A 335 -33.04 10.78 -12.23
CA ALA A 335 -33.80 10.31 -11.08
C ALA A 335 -34.81 11.33 -10.53
N GLY A 336 -34.93 12.51 -11.14
CA GLY A 336 -35.84 13.57 -10.67
C GLY A 336 -35.36 14.25 -9.39
N VAL A 337 -34.04 14.29 -9.17
CA VAL A 337 -33.39 15.05 -8.10
C VAL A 337 -32.81 16.32 -8.73
N THR A 338 -33.47 17.46 -8.50
CA THR A 338 -33.12 18.75 -9.13
C THR A 338 -32.04 19.50 -8.35
N GLU A 339 -32.00 19.34 -7.03
CA GLU A 339 -30.96 19.90 -6.16
C GLU A 339 -29.99 18.79 -5.78
N ILE A 340 -28.70 19.00 -6.04
CA ILE A 340 -27.65 18.06 -5.64
C ILE A 340 -27.53 18.12 -4.11
N PRO A 341 -27.49 16.97 -3.40
CA PRO A 341 -27.35 16.97 -1.96
C PRO A 341 -26.14 17.76 -1.46
N ASP A 342 -26.36 18.70 -0.55
CA ASP A 342 -25.33 19.43 0.21
C ASP A 342 -25.23 18.89 1.65
N THR A 343 -26.26 18.16 2.12
CA THR A 343 -26.32 17.55 3.45
C THR A 343 -26.42 16.02 3.41
N LEU A 344 -26.04 15.35 4.52
CA LEU A 344 -26.21 13.91 4.68
C LEU A 344 -27.70 13.48 4.66
N GLU A 345 -28.60 14.33 5.15
CA GLU A 345 -30.05 14.08 5.14
C GLU A 345 -30.62 14.16 3.72
N GLU A 346 -30.19 15.15 2.91
CA GLU A 346 -30.55 15.23 1.50
C GLU A 346 -30.01 14.04 0.70
N LEU A 347 -28.79 13.57 1.02
CA LEU A 347 -28.22 12.37 0.42
C LEU A 347 -29.10 11.15 0.71
N LYS A 348 -29.54 11.00 1.97
CA LYS A 348 -30.47 9.94 2.39
C LYS A 348 -31.81 10.03 1.67
N ALA A 349 -32.35 11.24 1.50
CA ALA A 349 -33.61 11.48 0.79
C ALA A 349 -33.52 11.22 -0.73
N ALA A 350 -32.35 11.44 -1.34
CA ALA A 350 -32.11 11.18 -2.75
C ALA A 350 -31.92 9.67 -3.06
N ALA A 351 -31.45 8.89 -2.08
CA ALA A 351 -31.17 7.45 -2.23
C ALA A 351 -32.30 6.63 -2.88
N PRO A 352 -33.56 6.65 -2.40
CA PRO A 352 -34.63 5.85 -3.00
C PRO A 352 -34.97 6.27 -4.44
N LYS A 353 -34.84 7.56 -4.79
CA LYS A 353 -35.11 8.05 -6.15
C LYS A 353 -34.08 7.52 -7.15
N LEU A 354 -32.80 7.55 -6.78
CA LEU A 354 -31.72 7.00 -7.59
C LEU A 354 -31.78 5.47 -7.64
N ALA A 355 -32.09 4.80 -6.53
CA ALA A 355 -32.23 3.35 -6.49
C ALA A 355 -33.34 2.84 -7.42
N ALA A 356 -34.44 3.59 -7.59
CA ALA A 356 -35.50 3.30 -8.57
C ALA A 356 -34.99 3.30 -10.02
N LYS A 357 -33.88 4.00 -10.30
CA LYS A 357 -33.15 4.00 -11.58
C LYS A 357 -31.99 3.01 -11.62
N LYS A 358 -31.84 2.17 -10.59
CA LYS A 358 -30.70 1.24 -10.39
C LYS A 358 -29.36 1.96 -10.28
N VAL A 359 -29.37 3.19 -9.77
CA VAL A 359 -28.18 3.99 -9.49
C VAL A 359 -28.04 4.12 -7.97
N ALA A 360 -26.85 3.81 -7.44
CA ALA A 360 -26.54 4.08 -6.05
C ALA A 360 -26.33 5.58 -5.82
N VAL A 361 -26.79 6.14 -4.70
CA VAL A 361 -26.54 7.55 -4.40
C VAL A 361 -25.08 7.81 -4.05
N LEU A 362 -24.45 6.89 -3.31
CA LEU A 362 -23.08 7.03 -2.83
C LEU A 362 -22.24 5.83 -3.24
N ASP A 363 -21.13 6.09 -3.92
CA ASP A 363 -20.10 5.12 -4.18
C ASP A 363 -19.18 4.96 -2.95
N TYR A 364 -19.56 4.05 -2.05
CA TYR A 364 -18.85 3.84 -0.78
C TYR A 364 -17.79 2.71 -0.88
N PRO A 365 -16.51 2.99 -0.56
CA PRO A 365 -15.43 2.00 -0.54
C PRO A 365 -15.31 1.34 0.85
N GLY A 366 -15.99 0.20 1.04
CA GLY A 366 -16.09 -0.50 2.32
C GLY A 366 -15.15 -1.69 2.49
N LYS A 367 -14.18 -1.88 1.60
CA LYS A 367 -13.14 -2.91 1.75
C LYS A 367 -12.23 -2.58 2.97
N PRO A 368 -11.93 -3.53 3.88
CA PRO A 368 -11.20 -3.26 5.12
C PRO A 368 -9.80 -2.68 4.95
N GLU A 369 -9.14 -2.94 3.83
CA GLU A 369 -7.82 -2.40 3.51
C GLU A 369 -7.87 -0.91 3.11
N VAL A 370 -9.05 -0.37 2.79
CA VAL A 370 -9.24 1.06 2.53
C VAL A 370 -9.16 1.82 3.87
N SER A 371 -8.38 2.89 3.88
CA SER A 371 -8.26 3.76 5.05
C SER A 371 -9.63 4.33 5.46
N LEU A 372 -10.03 4.15 6.72
CA LEU A 372 -11.29 4.72 7.22
C LEU A 372 -11.31 6.25 7.18
N ASN A 373 -10.14 6.91 7.14
CA ASN A 373 -10.02 8.35 6.89
C ASN A 373 -10.64 8.77 5.54
N GLN A 374 -10.67 7.88 4.55
CA GLN A 374 -11.22 8.15 3.21
C GLN A 374 -12.62 7.56 3.01
N SER A 375 -13.20 6.91 4.03
CA SER A 375 -14.51 6.26 3.93
C SER A 375 -15.40 6.61 5.13
N PHE A 376 -15.30 5.86 6.23
CA PHE A 376 -16.23 5.97 7.35
C PHE A 376 -16.02 7.23 8.21
N TYR A 377 -14.77 7.63 8.47
CA TYR A 377 -14.50 8.71 9.42
C TYR A 377 -15.03 10.09 9.01
N PRO A 378 -15.01 10.51 7.74
CA PRO A 378 -15.67 11.74 7.34
C PRO A 378 -17.16 11.79 7.74
N LEU A 379 -17.87 10.66 7.66
CA LEU A 379 -19.27 10.57 8.10
C LEU A 379 -19.41 10.65 9.63
N LEU A 380 -18.52 9.96 10.36
CA LEU A 380 -18.44 10.06 11.83
C LEU A 380 -18.21 11.51 12.28
N TRP A 381 -17.24 12.19 11.66
CA TRP A 381 -16.90 13.56 11.99
C TRP A 381 -18.02 14.52 11.59
N ALA A 382 -18.64 14.35 10.43
CA ALA A 382 -19.78 15.17 10.00
C ALA A 382 -20.96 15.06 10.98
N ASN A 383 -21.15 13.89 11.60
CA ASN A 383 -22.13 13.65 12.66
C ASN A 383 -21.70 14.15 14.05
N GLY A 384 -20.56 14.84 14.15
CA GLY A 384 -20.03 15.39 15.41
C GLY A 384 -19.24 14.39 16.27
N GLY A 385 -19.05 13.16 15.79
CA GLY A 385 -18.31 12.12 16.50
C GLY A 385 -16.79 12.26 16.39
N SER A 386 -16.08 11.49 17.21
CA SER A 386 -14.62 11.34 17.19
C SER A 386 -14.24 9.86 17.32
N VAL A 387 -13.07 9.49 16.82
CA VAL A 387 -12.55 8.13 16.93
C VAL A 387 -12.15 7.82 18.38
N PHE A 388 -11.55 8.80 19.08
CA PHE A 388 -11.01 8.65 20.43
C PHE A 388 -11.79 9.49 21.43
N ALA A 389 -11.87 9.02 22.67
CA ALA A 389 -12.28 9.87 23.78
C ALA A 389 -11.26 10.99 24.00
N ALA A 390 -11.70 12.09 24.62
CA ALA A 390 -10.86 13.29 24.80
C ALA A 390 -9.56 13.03 25.59
N ASP A 391 -9.52 11.99 26.43
CA ASP A 391 -8.33 11.59 27.18
C ASP A 391 -7.37 10.68 26.39
N GLY A 392 -7.76 10.24 25.20
CA GLY A 392 -7.02 9.29 24.35
C GLY A 392 -6.95 7.86 24.90
N LYS A 393 -7.59 7.55 26.03
CA LYS A 393 -7.44 6.24 26.71
C LYS A 393 -8.49 5.22 26.28
N SER A 394 -9.52 5.67 25.59
CA SER A 394 -10.59 4.84 25.05
C SER A 394 -11.04 5.36 23.69
N VAL A 395 -11.77 4.53 22.95
CA VAL A 395 -12.42 4.95 21.71
C VAL A 395 -13.78 5.59 22.00
N ALA A 396 -14.19 6.50 21.11
CA ALA A 396 -15.50 7.18 21.18
C ALA A 396 -16.41 6.84 20.00
N PHE A 397 -15.91 6.15 18.97
CA PHE A 397 -16.67 5.89 17.74
C PHE A 397 -17.94 5.04 17.93
N ASN A 398 -18.10 4.34 19.06
CA ASN A 398 -19.32 3.56 19.34
C ASN A 398 -20.37 4.36 20.13
N GLY A 399 -20.15 5.66 20.33
CA GLY A 399 -21.15 6.60 20.83
C GLY A 399 -22.27 6.87 19.82
N PRO A 400 -23.29 7.66 20.22
CA PRO A 400 -24.47 7.96 19.40
C PRO A 400 -24.12 8.45 17.99
N GLU A 401 -23.13 9.33 17.86
CA GLU A 401 -22.72 9.94 16.59
C GLU A 401 -22.16 8.92 15.61
N GLY A 402 -21.38 7.96 16.09
CA GLY A 402 -20.83 6.91 15.25
C GLY A 402 -21.85 5.83 14.88
N VAL A 403 -22.77 5.53 15.79
CA VAL A 403 -23.92 4.65 15.51
C VAL A 403 -24.80 5.27 14.43
N GLU A 404 -25.09 6.57 14.53
CA GLU A 404 -25.83 7.33 13.51
C GLU A 404 -25.11 7.29 12.15
N ALA A 405 -23.79 7.48 12.13
CA ALA A 405 -22.99 7.44 10.89
C ALA A 405 -22.98 6.05 10.23
N LEU A 406 -22.82 4.98 11.01
CA LEU A 406 -22.85 3.62 10.46
C LEU A 406 -24.28 3.22 10.07
N GLN A 407 -25.29 3.66 10.82
CA GLN A 407 -26.68 3.41 10.49
C GLN A 407 -27.08 4.09 9.18
N LEU A 408 -26.57 5.30 8.89
CA LEU A 408 -26.75 5.95 7.59
C LEU A 408 -26.27 5.04 6.44
N LEU A 409 -25.07 4.47 6.53
CA LEU A 409 -24.55 3.56 5.51
C LEU A 409 -25.39 2.28 5.36
N VAL A 410 -25.84 1.71 6.48
CA VAL A 410 -26.71 0.53 6.48
C VAL A 410 -28.07 0.85 5.85
N ASP A 411 -28.65 2.00 6.15
CA ASP A 411 -29.92 2.47 5.59
C ASP A 411 -29.81 2.72 4.09
N LEU A 412 -28.74 3.42 3.66
CA LEU A 412 -28.45 3.63 2.24
C LEU A 412 -28.33 2.30 1.51
N LYS A 413 -27.61 1.32 2.07
CA LYS A 413 -27.47 -0.01 1.46
C LYS A 413 -28.82 -0.72 1.33
N LYS A 414 -29.64 -0.72 2.38
CA LYS A 414 -30.98 -1.32 2.38
C LYS A 414 -31.89 -0.68 1.32
N ALA A 415 -31.74 0.63 1.10
CA ALA A 415 -32.48 1.37 0.09
C ALA A 415 -31.95 1.19 -1.35
N GLY A 416 -30.87 0.42 -1.57
CA GLY A 416 -30.20 0.31 -2.87
C GLY A 416 -29.34 1.53 -3.23
N GLY A 417 -29.05 2.39 -2.25
CA GLY A 417 -28.26 3.62 -2.37
C GLY A 417 -26.75 3.43 -2.33
N LEU A 418 -26.25 2.22 -2.11
CA LEU A 418 -24.83 1.86 -2.24
C LEU A 418 -24.65 0.77 -3.31
N PRO A 419 -23.49 0.69 -4.00
CA PRO A 419 -23.16 -0.44 -4.87
C PRO A 419 -23.30 -1.79 -4.14
N ALA A 420 -23.72 -2.83 -4.86
CA ALA A 420 -23.92 -4.17 -4.27
C ALA A 420 -22.64 -4.72 -3.63
N ASP A 421 -21.49 -4.42 -4.22
CA ASP A 421 -20.14 -4.80 -3.80
C ASP A 421 -19.48 -3.76 -2.88
N ALA A 422 -20.21 -2.78 -2.34
CA ALA A 422 -19.70 -1.73 -1.45
C ALA A 422 -18.84 -2.26 -0.29
N ALA A 423 -19.14 -3.45 0.23
CA ALA A 423 -18.39 -4.07 1.34
C ALA A 423 -17.02 -4.64 0.93
N SER A 424 -16.74 -4.78 -0.37
CA SER A 424 -15.53 -5.44 -0.89
C SER A 424 -14.76 -4.62 -1.92
N LYS A 425 -15.31 -3.49 -2.38
CA LYS A 425 -14.66 -2.62 -3.37
C LYS A 425 -13.75 -1.56 -2.73
N GLY A 426 -12.80 -1.09 -3.52
CA GLY A 426 -11.83 -0.06 -3.14
C GLY A 426 -12.19 1.34 -3.65
N ASN A 427 -11.19 2.20 -3.67
CA ASN A 427 -11.27 3.57 -4.16
C ASN A 427 -11.00 3.61 -5.67
N GLU A 428 -12.00 3.27 -6.50
CA GLU A 428 -11.86 3.32 -7.96
C GLU A 428 -12.77 4.38 -8.60
N ILE A 429 -12.17 5.30 -9.36
CA ILE A 429 -12.88 6.23 -10.24
C ILE A 429 -12.95 5.64 -11.65
N GLU A 430 -11.80 5.40 -12.27
CA GLU A 430 -11.72 4.82 -13.62
C GLU A 430 -12.28 3.40 -13.62
N GLY A 431 -13.28 3.15 -14.48
CA GLY A 431 -14.02 1.88 -14.49
C GLY A 431 -14.91 1.64 -13.24
N GLY A 432 -14.96 2.60 -12.31
CA GLY A 432 -15.74 2.52 -11.09
C GLY A 432 -17.25 2.75 -11.30
N PRO A 433 -18.07 2.53 -10.26
CA PRO A 433 -19.51 2.77 -10.29
C PRO A 433 -19.89 4.19 -10.72
N LEU A 434 -19.19 5.23 -10.25
CA LEU A 434 -19.48 6.60 -10.65
C LEU A 434 -19.24 6.84 -12.16
N ALA A 435 -18.06 6.45 -12.67
CA ALA A 435 -17.70 6.63 -14.08
C ALA A 435 -18.56 5.77 -15.03
N SER A 436 -19.07 4.63 -14.56
CA SER A 436 -20.01 3.80 -15.32
C SER A 436 -21.49 4.20 -15.15
N GLY A 437 -21.78 5.29 -14.44
CA GLY A 437 -23.14 5.78 -14.19
C GLY A 437 -23.97 4.89 -13.26
N LYS A 438 -23.36 3.95 -12.54
CA LYS A 438 -24.00 3.08 -11.55
C LYS A 438 -24.07 3.69 -10.16
N SER A 439 -23.33 4.77 -9.92
CA SER A 439 -23.44 5.62 -8.73
C SER A 439 -23.53 7.09 -9.13
N ALA A 440 -24.06 7.93 -8.24
CA ALA A 440 -24.25 9.35 -8.49
C ALA A 440 -23.23 10.27 -7.79
N LEU A 441 -22.68 9.86 -6.64
CA LEU A 441 -21.71 10.65 -5.87
C LEU A 441 -20.54 9.78 -5.38
N TYR A 442 -19.33 10.35 -5.34
CA TYR A 442 -18.13 9.75 -4.75
C TYR A 442 -17.32 10.82 -4.02
N HIS A 443 -16.60 10.46 -2.95
CA HIS A 443 -15.67 11.35 -2.28
C HIS A 443 -14.28 11.26 -2.92
N ALA A 444 -13.99 12.20 -3.84
CA ALA A 444 -12.70 12.28 -4.50
C ALA A 444 -11.62 12.85 -3.58
N ALA A 445 -10.40 12.35 -3.72
CA ALA A 445 -9.21 12.78 -3.01
C ALA A 445 -8.37 13.81 -3.79
N THR A 446 -8.66 14.02 -5.09
CA THR A 446 -8.01 15.03 -5.93
C THR A 446 -8.97 15.66 -6.93
N ALA A 447 -8.65 16.88 -7.37
CA ALA A 447 -9.36 17.53 -8.47
C ALA A 447 -9.20 16.76 -9.80
N LEU A 448 -8.08 16.05 -9.98
CA LEU A 448 -7.83 15.22 -11.17
C LEU A 448 -8.87 14.11 -11.33
N GLN A 449 -9.37 13.53 -10.22
CA GLN A 449 -10.42 12.52 -10.27
C GLN A 449 -11.74 13.06 -10.83
N ALA A 450 -12.06 14.34 -10.58
CA ALA A 450 -13.21 14.99 -11.20
C ALA A 450 -12.99 15.21 -12.71
N THR A 451 -11.78 15.59 -13.14
CA THR A 451 -11.43 15.68 -14.57
C THR A 451 -11.52 14.31 -15.26
N GLN A 452 -11.01 13.25 -14.63
CA GLN A 452 -11.09 11.88 -15.14
C GLN A 452 -12.54 11.41 -15.26
N LEU A 453 -13.39 11.76 -14.29
CA LEU A 453 -14.82 11.49 -14.38
C LEU A 453 -15.44 12.16 -15.62
N GLY A 454 -15.06 13.40 -15.91
CA GLY A 454 -15.53 14.14 -17.09
C GLY A 454 -15.25 13.42 -18.41
N ALA A 455 -14.10 12.76 -18.53
CA ALA A 455 -13.78 11.95 -19.69
C ALA A 455 -14.71 10.73 -19.86
N ALA A 456 -15.30 10.22 -18.77
CA ALA A 456 -16.19 9.07 -18.78
C ALA A 456 -17.67 9.44 -18.98
N ILE A 457 -18.12 10.55 -18.39
CA ILE A 457 -19.55 10.92 -18.35
C ILE A 457 -19.88 12.24 -19.05
N GLY A 458 -18.91 12.91 -19.66
CA GLY A 458 -19.03 14.28 -20.17
C GLY A 458 -18.70 15.32 -19.10
N GLU A 459 -17.85 16.29 -19.42
CA GLU A 459 -17.40 17.34 -18.50
C GLU A 459 -18.57 18.17 -17.94
N GLU A 460 -19.58 18.43 -18.78
CA GLU A 460 -20.79 19.16 -18.42
C GLU A 460 -21.64 18.42 -17.39
N ASN A 461 -21.46 17.11 -17.23
CA ASN A 461 -22.18 16.28 -16.26
C ASN A 461 -21.44 16.13 -14.93
N VAL A 462 -20.18 16.57 -14.84
CA VAL A 462 -19.44 16.58 -13.58
C VAL A 462 -19.85 17.79 -12.74
N GLY A 463 -20.03 17.56 -11.45
CA GLY A 463 -20.00 18.64 -10.47
C GLY A 463 -19.11 18.30 -9.28
N VAL A 464 -18.63 19.35 -8.62
CA VAL A 464 -17.83 19.29 -7.41
C VAL A 464 -18.63 20.01 -6.33
N GLY A 465 -18.87 19.34 -5.21
CA GLY A 465 -19.59 19.88 -4.08
C GLY A 465 -18.66 20.21 -2.93
N LEU A 466 -19.19 20.90 -1.94
CA LEU A 466 -18.55 20.99 -0.63
C LEU A 466 -18.78 19.69 0.15
N PRO A 467 -17.95 19.38 1.16
CA PRO A 467 -18.16 18.19 1.99
C PRO A 467 -19.59 18.19 2.54
N LEU A 468 -20.27 17.03 2.46
CA LEU A 468 -21.67 16.95 2.86
C LEU A 468 -21.83 17.33 4.33
N GLU A 469 -22.75 18.24 4.61
CA GLU A 469 -23.00 18.74 5.95
C GLU A 469 -23.85 17.75 6.75
N GLY A 470 -23.37 17.39 7.94
CA GLY A 470 -24.14 16.71 8.98
C GLY A 470 -24.48 17.71 10.09
N LYS A 471 -24.03 17.41 11.32
CA LYS A 471 -24.02 18.40 12.42
C LYS A 471 -22.92 19.44 12.25
N LYS A 472 -21.91 19.14 11.43
CA LYS A 472 -20.89 20.08 10.95
C LYS A 472 -20.42 19.69 9.56
N ARG A 473 -19.81 20.65 8.86
CA ARG A 473 -19.14 20.42 7.58
C ARG A 473 -17.68 20.09 7.81
N VAL A 474 -17.23 18.94 7.31
CA VAL A 474 -15.86 18.45 7.53
C VAL A 474 -15.43 17.53 6.39
N ALA A 475 -14.17 17.63 5.99
CA ALA A 475 -13.55 16.74 5.03
C ALA A 475 -12.20 16.24 5.50
N PHE A 476 -11.82 15.04 5.07
CA PHE A 476 -10.50 14.52 5.36
C PHE A 476 -9.46 15.23 4.50
N GLY A 477 -8.47 15.83 5.15
CA GLY A 477 -7.36 16.47 4.44
C GLY A 477 -6.10 16.45 5.28
N ILE A 478 -5.00 15.97 4.72
CA ILE A 478 -3.74 15.83 5.44
C ILE A 478 -2.57 16.44 4.67
N PRO A 479 -1.58 16.98 5.39
CA PRO A 479 -0.30 17.27 4.78
C PRO A 479 0.47 15.98 4.52
N GLY A 480 1.25 15.97 3.43
CA GLY A 480 2.38 15.07 3.32
C GLY A 480 3.56 15.64 4.10
N GLY A 481 3.90 15.05 5.24
CA GLY A 481 5.00 15.51 6.08
C GLY A 481 6.32 14.85 5.70
N LEU A 482 7.31 15.64 5.30
CA LEU A 482 8.67 15.15 5.13
C LEU A 482 9.34 15.02 6.51
N VAL A 483 9.65 13.79 6.92
CA VAL A 483 10.15 13.44 8.25
C VAL A 483 11.59 12.96 8.17
N LEU A 484 12.44 13.46 9.08
CA LEU A 484 13.85 13.09 9.20
C LEU A 484 14.04 11.99 10.24
N ALA A 485 14.68 10.89 9.83
CA ALA A 485 15.00 9.79 10.73
C ALA A 485 16.14 10.17 11.68
N LYS A 486 16.00 9.83 12.97
CA LYS A 486 17.03 10.09 14.00
C LYS A 486 18.35 9.39 13.73
N HIS A 487 18.30 8.26 13.03
CA HIS A 487 19.47 7.47 12.68
C HIS A 487 20.22 7.96 11.44
N SER A 488 19.71 8.98 10.73
CA SER A 488 20.41 9.56 9.58
C SER A 488 21.80 10.05 9.99
N PRO A 489 22.87 9.64 9.28
CA PRO A 489 24.20 10.20 9.48
C PRO A 489 24.38 11.57 8.81
N ASN A 490 23.49 11.95 7.89
CA ASN A 490 23.61 13.12 7.01
C ASN A 490 22.52 14.18 7.28
N LYS A 491 22.26 14.49 8.56
CA LYS A 491 21.13 15.35 8.98
C LYS A 491 21.15 16.74 8.35
N GLU A 492 22.31 17.38 8.27
CA GLU A 492 22.43 18.71 7.68
C GLU A 492 22.11 18.71 6.18
N ALA A 493 22.63 17.73 5.44
CA ALA A 493 22.31 17.55 4.03
C ALA A 493 20.82 17.22 3.82
N ALA A 494 20.25 16.39 4.69
CA ALA A 494 18.83 16.08 4.67
C ALA A 494 17.96 17.31 4.95
N LYS A 495 18.31 18.16 5.94
CA LYS A 495 17.61 19.41 6.23
C LYS A 495 17.71 20.43 5.08
N LYS A 496 18.87 20.53 4.42
CA LYS A 496 18.99 21.32 3.17
C LYS A 496 18.00 20.85 2.11
N PHE A 497 17.88 19.54 1.92
CA PHE A 497 16.93 18.98 0.97
C PHE A 497 15.47 19.19 1.40
N VAL A 498 15.16 19.08 2.69
CA VAL A 498 13.81 19.38 3.23
C VAL A 498 13.42 20.83 2.91
N ASN A 499 14.32 21.78 3.13
CA ASN A 499 14.11 23.19 2.78
C ASN A 499 13.86 23.38 1.28
N TYR A 500 14.62 22.71 0.42
CA TYR A 500 14.45 22.78 -1.03
C TYR A 500 13.10 22.19 -1.48
N LEU A 501 12.80 20.95 -1.07
CA LEU A 501 11.59 20.24 -1.49
C LEU A 501 10.31 20.90 -0.97
N SER A 502 10.36 21.57 0.17
CA SER A 502 9.23 22.33 0.75
C SER A 502 9.21 23.81 0.36
N SER A 503 10.06 24.24 -0.58
CA SER A 503 10.05 25.61 -1.10
C SER A 503 8.76 25.90 -1.87
N ALA A 504 8.41 27.18 -2.00
CA ALA A 504 7.19 27.60 -2.70
C ALA A 504 7.17 27.15 -4.18
N GLU A 505 8.32 27.23 -4.86
CA GLU A 505 8.49 26.80 -6.26
C GLU A 505 8.22 25.30 -6.42
N VAL A 506 8.92 24.46 -5.64
CA VAL A 506 8.76 23.00 -5.73
C VAL A 506 7.37 22.54 -5.25
N SER A 507 6.80 23.21 -4.25
CA SER A 507 5.45 22.92 -3.78
C SER A 507 4.39 23.25 -4.84
N ALA A 508 4.55 24.35 -5.59
CA ALA A 508 3.67 24.69 -6.70
C ALA A 508 3.78 23.70 -7.87
N ASP A 509 5.01 23.31 -8.24
CA ASP A 509 5.26 22.30 -9.27
C ASP A 509 4.66 20.93 -8.89
N LEU A 510 4.86 20.50 -7.63
CA LEU A 510 4.29 19.25 -7.14
C LEU A 510 2.77 19.30 -7.14
N ALA A 511 2.16 20.40 -6.72
CA ALA A 511 0.70 20.58 -6.74
C ALA A 511 0.15 20.49 -8.17
N LYS A 512 0.84 21.12 -9.14
CA LYS A 512 0.47 21.06 -10.57
C LYS A 512 0.46 19.63 -11.10
N GLU A 513 1.52 18.86 -10.84
CA GLU A 513 1.64 17.49 -11.39
C GLU A 513 0.78 16.46 -10.65
N SER A 514 0.62 16.62 -9.32
CA SER A 514 -0.14 15.65 -8.51
C SER A 514 -1.66 15.90 -8.50
N GLY A 515 -2.10 17.14 -8.71
CA GLY A 515 -3.47 17.56 -8.46
C GLY A 515 -3.81 17.71 -6.97
N PHE A 516 -2.81 17.71 -6.09
CA PHE A 516 -2.93 18.14 -4.70
C PHE A 516 -2.77 19.66 -4.56
N PHE A 517 -2.90 20.16 -3.34
CA PHE A 517 -2.73 21.56 -3.02
C PHE A 517 -1.33 21.82 -2.46
N PRO A 518 -0.75 23.01 -2.70
CA PRO A 518 0.45 23.40 -2.00
C PRO A 518 0.20 23.44 -0.50
N ALA A 519 1.21 23.07 0.30
CA ALA A 519 1.12 23.20 1.76
C ALA A 519 1.43 24.62 2.27
N ARG A 520 1.62 25.55 1.33
CA ARG A 520 2.03 26.94 1.56
C ARG A 520 1.12 27.90 0.81
N THR A 521 0.83 29.05 1.41
CA THR A 521 0.01 30.11 0.82
C THR A 521 0.77 30.95 -0.20
N ASP A 522 2.09 30.95 -0.16
CA ASP A 522 2.96 31.67 -1.11
C ASP A 522 3.35 30.84 -2.35
N ALA A 523 2.85 29.59 -2.45
CA ALA A 523 3.04 28.72 -3.60
C ALA A 523 1.85 28.87 -4.57
N ALA A 524 2.03 29.68 -5.62
CA ALA A 524 0.99 29.90 -6.63
C ALA A 524 1.01 28.79 -7.70
N VAL A 525 -0.11 28.07 -7.86
CA VAL A 525 -0.28 27.11 -8.96
C VAL A 525 -0.91 27.83 -10.14
N ALA A 526 -0.14 28.01 -11.22
CA ALA A 526 -0.65 28.61 -12.45
C ALA A 526 -1.69 27.71 -13.14
N GLU A 527 -2.62 28.32 -13.88
CA GLU A 527 -3.55 27.60 -14.79
C GLU A 527 -4.46 26.57 -14.10
N GLN A 528 -4.94 26.84 -12.89
CA GLN A 528 -5.93 25.98 -12.23
C GLN A 528 -7.24 25.95 -13.02
N SER A 529 -7.74 24.73 -13.30
CA SER A 529 -9.06 24.53 -13.86
C SER A 529 -10.16 25.00 -12.90
N GLU A 530 -11.35 25.33 -13.41
CA GLU A 530 -12.50 25.66 -12.57
C GLU A 530 -12.85 24.52 -11.60
N ILE A 531 -12.72 23.26 -12.05
CA ILE A 531 -12.85 22.07 -11.19
C ILE A 531 -11.87 22.14 -10.01
N ALA A 532 -10.60 22.49 -10.24
CA ALA A 532 -9.61 22.58 -9.19
C ALA A 532 -9.92 23.72 -8.20
N LYS A 533 -10.43 24.86 -8.68
CA LYS A 533 -10.86 25.99 -7.84
C LYS A 533 -12.06 25.62 -6.97
N GLU A 534 -13.06 24.95 -7.53
CA GLU A 534 -14.21 24.46 -6.76
C GLU A 534 -13.79 23.42 -5.72
N PHE A 535 -12.91 22.50 -6.09
CA PHE A 535 -12.35 21.51 -5.17
C PHE A 535 -11.56 22.17 -4.02
N ALA A 536 -10.81 23.23 -4.31
CA ALA A 536 -10.03 23.98 -3.33
C ALA A 536 -10.89 24.60 -2.21
N LYS A 537 -12.17 24.93 -2.47
CA LYS A 537 -13.10 25.44 -1.45
C LYS A 537 -13.28 24.46 -0.29
N SER A 538 -13.05 23.16 -0.52
CA SER A 538 -13.12 22.15 0.55
C SER A 538 -11.98 22.28 1.57
N LEU A 539 -10.89 22.99 1.26
CA LEU A 539 -9.75 23.16 2.16
C LEU A 539 -10.12 23.87 3.48
N GLU A 540 -11.14 24.72 3.46
CA GLU A 540 -11.66 25.38 4.68
C GLU A 540 -12.19 24.36 5.71
N PHE A 541 -12.67 23.22 5.23
CA PHE A 541 -13.24 22.15 6.04
C PHE A 541 -12.25 21.01 6.34
N ALA A 542 -10.96 21.21 6.02
CA ALA A 542 -9.94 20.20 6.16
C ALA A 542 -9.71 19.81 7.62
N PHE A 543 -9.89 18.53 7.92
CA PHE A 543 -9.57 17.92 9.20
C PHE A 543 -8.60 16.75 8.97
N PRO A 544 -7.42 16.74 9.63
CA PRO A 544 -6.44 15.68 9.47
C PRO A 544 -6.84 14.36 10.15
N GLY A 545 -7.94 14.35 10.90
CA GLY A 545 -8.41 13.24 11.70
C GLY A 545 -7.93 13.30 13.14
N ASP A 546 -8.47 12.40 13.96
CA ASP A 546 -8.11 12.29 15.36
C ASP A 546 -6.71 11.66 15.50
N THR A 547 -5.75 12.42 16.03
CA THR A 547 -4.36 11.98 16.16
C THR A 547 -4.18 11.09 17.39
N HIS A 548 -3.59 9.92 17.21
CA HIS A 548 -3.28 9.00 18.31
C HIS A 548 -2.14 8.04 17.93
N PRO A 549 -1.21 7.68 18.84
CA PRO A 549 -0.11 6.75 18.51
C PRO A 549 -0.58 5.34 18.08
N GLN A 550 -1.77 4.92 18.53
CA GLN A 550 -2.43 3.67 18.14
C GLN A 550 -3.48 3.84 17.03
N ALA A 551 -3.52 4.97 16.31
CA ALA A 551 -4.57 5.28 15.32
C ALA A 551 -4.73 4.19 14.25
N ARG A 552 -3.62 3.69 13.70
CA ARG A 552 -3.64 2.64 12.67
C ARG A 552 -4.14 1.30 13.19
N GLN A 553 -3.80 0.93 14.42
CA GLN A 553 -4.23 -0.31 15.04
C GLN A 553 -5.72 -0.27 15.37
N VAL A 554 -6.22 0.86 15.87
CA VAL A 554 -7.66 1.07 16.11
C VAL A 554 -8.46 1.05 14.81
N MET A 555 -7.95 1.71 13.76
CA MET A 555 -8.56 1.67 12.43
C MET A 555 -8.65 0.23 11.89
N ALA A 556 -7.58 -0.56 12.02
CA ALA A 556 -7.54 -1.95 11.59
C ALA A 556 -8.50 -2.85 12.40
N ALA A 557 -8.71 -2.55 13.69
CA ALA A 557 -9.70 -3.24 14.51
C ALA A 557 -11.14 -2.88 14.09
N LEU A 558 -11.41 -1.64 13.71
CA LEU A 558 -12.75 -1.17 13.38
C LEU A 558 -13.23 -1.57 11.97
N ALA A 559 -12.36 -1.54 10.96
CA ALA A 559 -12.76 -1.71 9.56
C ALA A 559 -13.54 -3.02 9.26
N PRO A 560 -13.17 -4.20 9.81
CA PRO A 560 -13.93 -5.43 9.60
C PRO A 560 -15.35 -5.40 10.18
N HIS A 561 -15.58 -4.66 11.27
CA HIS A 561 -16.92 -4.54 11.88
C HIS A 561 -17.84 -3.64 11.07
N ILE A 562 -17.31 -2.57 10.47
CA ILE A 562 -18.05 -1.75 9.49
C ILE A 562 -18.45 -2.62 8.30
N GLN A 563 -17.50 -3.41 7.76
CA GLN A 563 -17.80 -4.35 6.67
C GLN A 563 -18.89 -5.35 7.07
N SER A 564 -18.83 -5.89 8.30
CA SER A 564 -19.83 -6.83 8.83
C SER A 564 -21.24 -6.21 8.87
N ALA A 565 -21.37 -4.97 9.33
CA ALA A 565 -22.64 -4.23 9.35
C ALA A 565 -23.17 -3.98 7.93
N LEU A 566 -22.30 -3.61 6.99
CA LEU A 566 -22.67 -3.48 5.57
C LEU A 566 -23.09 -4.81 4.95
N LEU A 567 -22.61 -5.95 5.44
CA LEU A 567 -23.04 -7.27 5.01
C LEU A 567 -24.33 -7.74 5.71
N GLY A 568 -24.90 -6.92 6.60
CA GLY A 568 -26.10 -7.27 7.37
C GLY A 568 -25.86 -8.33 8.44
N LYS A 569 -24.60 -8.60 8.81
CA LYS A 569 -24.24 -9.61 9.81
C LYS A 569 -24.34 -9.11 11.25
N ALA A 570 -24.40 -7.80 11.43
CA ALA A 570 -24.62 -7.12 12.72
C ALA A 570 -25.38 -5.81 12.47
N ASP A 571 -26.14 -5.35 13.45
CA ASP A 571 -26.63 -3.97 13.45
C ASP A 571 -25.47 -2.99 13.75
N ALA A 572 -25.72 -1.69 13.49
CA ALA A 572 -24.69 -0.66 13.63
C ALA A 572 -24.12 -0.57 15.05
N LYS A 573 -24.97 -0.66 16.09
CA LYS A 573 -24.53 -0.54 17.48
C LYS A 573 -23.69 -1.74 17.90
N ALA A 574 -24.17 -2.94 17.60
CA ALA A 574 -23.48 -4.19 17.94
C ALA A 574 -22.11 -4.28 17.24
N ALA A 575 -22.01 -3.88 15.97
CA ALA A 575 -20.76 -3.84 15.24
C ALA A 575 -19.75 -2.87 15.87
N LEU A 576 -20.18 -1.65 16.20
CA LEU A 576 -19.30 -0.65 16.81
C LEU A 576 -18.91 -1.02 18.24
N ASP A 577 -19.81 -1.63 19.02
CA ASP A 577 -19.46 -2.10 20.38
C ASP A 577 -18.44 -3.23 20.37
N ALA A 578 -18.56 -4.16 19.42
CA ALA A 578 -17.57 -5.23 19.24
C ALA A 578 -16.21 -4.64 18.85
N ALA A 579 -16.18 -3.73 17.87
CA ALA A 579 -14.97 -3.00 17.50
C ALA A 579 -14.38 -2.21 18.67
N ALA A 580 -15.22 -1.54 19.47
CA ALA A 580 -14.77 -0.74 20.61
C ALA A 580 -14.14 -1.61 21.70
N LYS A 581 -14.69 -2.80 21.96
CA LYS A 581 -14.09 -3.76 22.88
C LYS A 581 -12.68 -4.18 22.42
N GLU A 582 -12.51 -4.49 21.14
CA GLU A 582 -11.21 -4.84 20.56
C GLU A 582 -10.24 -3.67 20.59
N ALA A 583 -10.68 -2.49 20.17
CA ALA A 583 -9.87 -1.28 20.12
C ALA A 583 -9.44 -0.79 21.51
N ASN A 584 -10.34 -0.80 22.50
CA ASN A 584 -10.01 -0.42 23.87
C ASN A 584 -8.99 -1.35 24.52
N ALA A 585 -8.97 -2.64 24.15
CA ALA A 585 -7.92 -3.57 24.60
C ALA A 585 -6.53 -3.19 24.04
N LEU A 586 -6.47 -2.54 22.87
CA LEU A 586 -5.23 -2.01 22.30
C LEU A 586 -4.77 -0.71 23.00
N LEU A 587 -5.71 0.08 23.51
CA LEU A 587 -5.43 1.35 24.19
C LEU A 587 -5.05 1.15 25.67
N GLY A 588 -5.70 0.21 26.36
CA GLY A 588 -5.46 -0.08 27.78
C GLY A 588 -4.24 -0.95 28.09
N GLY A 589 -3.50 -1.41 27.07
CA GLY A 589 -2.31 -2.25 27.22
C GLY A 589 -0.97 -1.49 27.15
N GLY A 590 -1.00 -0.16 27.23
CA GLY A 590 0.16 0.74 27.12
C GLY A 590 0.79 1.12 28.45
#